data_AF-A0A2W5A0W2-F1
#
_entry.id   AF-A0A2W5A0W2-F1
#
_cell.length_a   1.000
_cell.length_b   1.000
_cell.length_c   1.000
_cell.angle_alpha   90.00
_cell.angle_beta   90.00
_cell.angle_gamma   90.00
#
_symmetry.space_group_name_H-M   'P 1'
#
loop_
_entity.id
_entity.type
_entity.pdbx_description
1 polymer ?
#
loop_
_entity_poly.entity_id
_entity_poly.type
_entity_poly.pdbx_seq_one_letter_code
_entity_poly.pdbx_strand_id
1 'polypeptide(L)'
;MVNAWIRTDETEDVAGSIRHALRMVPFLADDPQAWKWAMLALHSALQGACVCHLTTTAAPVGALTKQNTGEWLDFFERQRTDPAAQPPSKTHLLNLPDLLKAVCKAHSAGDRSNAAGVAISGAELAWLKRIHGEVRNQFIHFEPMGWSIEVSGVPDLARVIARILTEMLEIGWAFRHLGDQGRAALRRDLEELTALEWPMPGPEAA
;
A
#
# COMPACT_ATOMS: atom_id res chain seq x y z
N MET A 1 19.52 -2.37 -30.66
CA MET A 1 18.40 -2.32 -29.71
C MET A 1 18.76 -1.35 -28.61
N VAL A 2 17.92 -0.35 -28.33
CA VAL A 2 18.12 0.54 -27.19
C VAL A 2 17.47 -0.15 -26.00
N ASN A 3 18.26 -0.49 -24.97
CA ASN A 3 17.71 -1.07 -23.75
C ASN A 3 17.03 0.04 -22.95
N ALA A 4 15.71 -0.04 -22.80
CA ALA A 4 14.94 0.85 -21.93
C ALA A 4 14.67 0.16 -20.59
N TRP A 5 15.08 0.80 -19.50
CA TRP A 5 14.87 0.31 -18.13
C TRP A 5 14.09 1.35 -17.34
N ILE A 6 13.13 0.88 -16.54
CA ILE A 6 12.46 1.71 -15.54
C ILE A 6 13.06 1.40 -14.16
N ARG A 7 13.29 2.44 -13.36
CA ARG A 7 13.68 2.30 -11.95
C ARG A 7 12.45 2.58 -11.10
N THR A 8 12.22 1.74 -10.10
CA THR A 8 11.15 1.90 -9.11
C THR A 8 11.67 1.52 -7.73
N ASP A 9 10.98 2.00 -6.70
CA ASP A 9 11.18 1.65 -5.29
C ASP A 9 9.81 1.60 -4.59
N GLU A 10 9.79 1.31 -3.29
CA GLU A 10 8.55 1.19 -2.53
C GLU A 10 7.72 2.48 -2.52
N THR A 11 8.35 3.65 -2.57
CA THR A 11 7.63 4.93 -2.52
C THR A 11 7.10 5.34 -3.90
N GLU A 12 7.86 5.06 -4.96
CA GLU A 12 7.41 5.24 -6.34
C GLU A 12 6.30 4.24 -6.70
N ASP A 13 6.33 3.02 -6.17
CA ASP A 13 5.25 2.04 -6.32
C ASP A 13 3.94 2.56 -5.71
N VAL A 14 3.97 3.11 -4.49
CA VAL A 14 2.76 3.69 -3.87
C VAL A 14 2.20 4.84 -4.70
N ALA A 15 3.06 5.79 -5.11
CA ALA A 15 2.62 6.92 -5.92
C ALA A 15 2.11 6.46 -7.31
N GLY A 16 2.79 5.48 -7.91
CA GLY A 16 2.39 4.85 -9.17
C GLY A 16 1.03 4.17 -9.07
N SER A 17 0.75 3.49 -7.98
CA SER A 17 -0.51 2.81 -7.70
C SER A 17 -1.67 3.78 -7.50
N ILE A 18 -1.47 4.91 -6.82
CA ILE A 18 -2.50 5.97 -6.74
C ILE A 18 -2.78 6.56 -8.13
N ARG A 19 -1.74 6.90 -8.90
CA ARG A 19 -1.92 7.37 -10.28
C ARG A 19 -2.61 6.33 -11.15
N HIS A 20 -2.34 5.04 -10.94
CA HIS A 20 -2.99 3.99 -11.69
C HIS A 20 -4.48 3.87 -11.35
N ALA A 21 -4.84 3.94 -10.06
CA ALA A 21 -6.25 3.97 -9.64
C ALA A 21 -7.00 5.13 -10.32
N LEU A 22 -6.44 6.35 -10.32
CA LEU A 22 -7.02 7.51 -11.01
C LEU A 22 -7.16 7.29 -12.52
N ARG A 23 -6.14 6.72 -13.17
CA ARG A 23 -6.17 6.41 -14.61
C ARG A 23 -7.24 5.40 -15.01
N MET A 24 -7.69 4.54 -14.09
CA MET A 24 -8.76 3.57 -14.39
C MET A 24 -10.14 4.22 -14.44
N VAL A 25 -10.32 5.35 -13.75
CA VAL A 25 -11.65 5.96 -13.52
C VAL A 25 -12.40 6.29 -14.81
N PRO A 26 -11.78 6.88 -15.85
CA PRO A 26 -12.46 7.14 -17.12
C PRO A 26 -12.99 5.88 -17.82
N PHE A 27 -12.46 4.70 -17.49
CA PHE A 27 -12.80 3.44 -18.14
C PHE A 27 -13.84 2.62 -17.36
N LEU A 28 -14.15 2.98 -16.10
CA LEU A 28 -14.99 2.18 -15.22
C LEU A 28 -16.45 2.04 -15.70
N ALA A 29 -16.93 2.97 -16.52
CA ALA A 29 -18.27 2.94 -17.10
C ALA A 29 -18.37 1.96 -18.28
N ASP A 30 -17.32 1.90 -19.10
CA ASP A 30 -17.31 1.17 -20.37
C ASP A 30 -16.62 -0.20 -20.28
N ASP A 31 -15.70 -0.37 -19.32
CA ASP A 31 -14.96 -1.61 -19.07
C ASP A 31 -15.14 -2.05 -17.61
N PRO A 32 -16.04 -3.00 -17.32
CA PRO A 32 -16.23 -3.54 -15.98
C PRO A 32 -14.94 -4.15 -15.38
N GLN A 33 -13.99 -4.61 -16.20
CA GLN A 33 -12.72 -5.16 -15.70
C GLN A 33 -11.78 -4.05 -15.19
N ALA A 34 -12.00 -2.79 -15.55
CA ALA A 34 -11.24 -1.67 -15.00
C ALA A 34 -11.43 -1.54 -13.48
N TRP A 35 -12.58 -1.97 -12.92
CA TRP A 35 -12.82 -2.00 -11.47
C TRP A 35 -11.83 -2.89 -10.72
N LYS A 36 -11.54 -4.08 -11.27
CA LYS A 36 -10.53 -4.98 -10.72
C LYS A 36 -9.18 -4.27 -10.58
N TRP A 37 -8.77 -3.58 -11.65
CA TRP A 37 -7.47 -2.90 -11.68
C TRP A 37 -7.44 -1.68 -10.75
N ALA A 38 -8.53 -0.92 -10.67
CA ALA A 38 -8.65 0.18 -9.71
C ALA A 38 -8.51 -0.32 -8.26
N MET A 39 -9.17 -1.43 -7.92
CA MET A 39 -9.08 -2.00 -6.57
C MET A 39 -7.71 -2.60 -6.24
N LEU A 40 -7.08 -3.27 -7.21
CA LEU A 40 -5.70 -3.76 -7.04
C LEU A 40 -4.72 -2.61 -6.84
N ALA A 41 -4.88 -1.51 -7.58
CA ALA A 41 -4.06 -0.32 -7.45
C ALA A 41 -4.24 0.34 -6.07
N LEU A 42 -5.48 0.52 -5.61
CA LEU A 42 -5.80 1.02 -4.27
C LEU A 42 -5.20 0.12 -3.17
N HIS A 43 -5.35 -1.20 -3.31
CA HIS A 43 -4.81 -2.18 -2.36
C HIS A 43 -3.27 -2.14 -2.30
N SER A 44 -2.61 -2.11 -3.46
CA SER A 44 -1.15 -1.98 -3.59
C SER A 44 -0.67 -0.69 -2.93
N ALA A 45 -1.30 0.45 -3.21
CA ALA A 45 -0.94 1.73 -2.61
C ALA A 45 -1.03 1.69 -1.08
N LEU A 46 -2.12 1.15 -0.52
CA LEU A 46 -2.29 1.03 0.93
C LEU A 46 -1.24 0.11 1.57
N GLN A 47 -0.99 -1.06 0.97
CA GLN A 47 -0.02 -2.01 1.49
C GLN A 47 1.41 -1.45 1.43
N GLY A 48 1.79 -0.87 0.29
CA GLY A 48 3.08 -0.23 0.11
C GLY A 48 3.28 0.93 1.08
N ALA A 49 2.26 1.77 1.30
CA ALA A 49 2.32 2.88 2.24
C ALA A 49 2.56 2.39 3.68
N CYS A 50 1.90 1.30 4.10
CA CYS A 50 2.16 0.71 5.41
C CYS A 50 3.59 0.17 5.54
N VAL A 51 4.12 -0.47 4.50
CA VAL A 51 5.52 -0.93 4.49
C VAL A 51 6.48 0.25 4.61
N CYS A 52 6.27 1.30 3.80
CA CYS A 52 7.07 2.53 3.83
C CYS A 52 7.06 3.20 5.20
N HIS A 53 5.88 3.28 5.83
CA HIS A 53 5.66 3.90 7.14
C HIS A 53 6.35 3.13 8.27
N LEU A 54 6.25 1.79 8.27
CA LEU A 54 6.79 0.96 9.35
C LEU A 54 8.30 0.71 9.23
N THR A 55 8.84 0.75 8.00
CA THR A 55 10.25 0.41 7.77
C THR A 55 11.17 1.43 8.43
N THR A 56 12.02 0.93 9.33
CA THR A 56 13.01 1.72 10.08
C THR A 56 14.20 2.13 9.20
N THR A 57 15.19 2.78 9.80
CA THR A 57 16.48 3.06 9.13
C THR A 57 17.26 1.78 8.77
N ALA A 58 17.00 0.66 9.46
CA ALA A 58 17.60 -0.63 9.19
C ALA A 58 16.69 -1.47 8.27
N ALA A 59 16.48 -1.01 7.03
CA ALA A 59 15.61 -1.69 6.08
C ALA A 59 16.04 -3.16 5.86
N PRO A 60 15.10 -4.14 5.88
CA PRO A 60 13.64 -3.98 5.84
C PRO A 60 12.92 -4.05 7.22
N VAL A 61 13.64 -3.86 8.35
CA VAL A 61 13.08 -4.00 9.70
C VAL A 61 11.92 -3.04 9.95
N GLY A 62 10.86 -3.54 10.60
CA GLY A 62 9.66 -2.80 10.98
C GLY A 62 8.40 -3.29 10.26
N ALA A 63 8.53 -3.70 9.00
CA ALA A 63 7.44 -4.27 8.20
C ALA A 63 7.45 -5.82 8.14
N LEU A 64 8.38 -6.47 8.83
CA LEU A 64 8.61 -7.91 8.77
C LEU A 64 7.80 -8.69 9.82
N THR A 65 7.63 -9.98 9.55
CA THR A 65 7.24 -10.94 10.60
C THR A 65 8.26 -10.94 11.75
N LYS A 66 7.82 -11.32 12.95
CA LYS A 66 8.67 -11.33 14.15
C LYS A 66 9.93 -12.20 13.97
N GLN A 67 9.77 -13.38 13.38
CA GLN A 67 10.88 -14.30 13.12
C GLN A 67 11.91 -13.65 12.19
N ASN A 68 11.46 -13.14 11.05
CA ASN A 68 12.36 -12.59 10.05
C ASN A 68 12.97 -11.25 10.49
N THR A 69 12.30 -10.50 11.38
CA THR A 69 12.90 -9.37 12.10
C THR A 69 14.14 -9.80 12.89
N GLY A 70 14.06 -10.90 13.65
CA GLY A 70 15.20 -11.45 14.39
C GLY A 70 16.35 -11.85 13.47
N GLU A 71 16.04 -12.57 12.38
CA GLU A 71 17.04 -13.00 11.40
C GLU A 71 17.78 -11.83 10.75
N TRP A 72 17.06 -10.74 10.42
CA TRP A 72 17.67 -9.52 9.87
C TRP A 72 18.51 -8.77 10.90
N LEU A 73 18.07 -8.68 12.15
CA LEU A 73 18.86 -8.05 13.22
C LEU A 73 20.16 -8.83 13.51
N ASP A 74 20.07 -10.16 13.56
CA ASP A 74 21.25 -11.03 13.73
C ASP A 74 22.22 -10.92 12.55
N PHE A 75 21.69 -10.72 11.34
CA PHE A 75 22.52 -10.45 10.16
C PHE A 75 23.24 -9.10 10.29
N PHE A 76 22.53 -8.02 10.64
CA PHE A 76 23.15 -6.70 10.81
C PHE A 76 24.23 -6.70 11.89
N GLU A 77 24.01 -7.40 13.01
CA GLU A 77 25.02 -7.51 14.06
C GLU A 77 26.27 -8.25 13.55
N ARG A 78 26.10 -9.39 12.88
CA ARG A 78 27.22 -10.16 12.29
C ARG A 78 27.99 -9.34 11.25
N GLN A 79 27.29 -8.57 10.43
CA GLN A 79 27.90 -7.74 9.39
C GLN A 79 28.89 -6.70 9.94
N ARG A 80 28.75 -6.29 11.22
CA ARG A 80 29.68 -5.36 11.87
C ARG A 80 31.09 -5.92 12.02
N THR A 81 31.23 -7.25 12.10
CA THR A 81 32.51 -7.95 12.32
C THR A 81 32.89 -8.89 11.17
N ASP A 82 31.92 -9.34 10.38
CA ASP A 82 32.10 -10.24 9.25
C ASP A 82 31.51 -9.64 7.97
N PRO A 83 32.35 -9.04 7.10
CA PRO A 83 31.89 -8.51 5.81
C PRO A 83 31.31 -9.57 4.86
N ALA A 84 31.58 -10.86 5.08
CA ALA A 84 31.06 -11.96 4.27
C ALA A 84 29.72 -12.51 4.80
N ALA A 85 29.21 -11.98 5.92
CA ALA A 85 27.90 -12.34 6.45
C ALA A 85 26.83 -12.20 5.34
N GLN A 86 25.95 -13.19 5.27
CA GLN A 86 24.89 -13.23 4.27
C GLN A 86 23.55 -12.83 4.89
N PRO A 87 22.72 -12.05 4.17
CA PRO A 87 21.38 -11.73 4.63
C PRO A 87 20.52 -12.99 4.70
N PRO A 88 19.37 -12.93 5.40
CA PRO A 88 18.38 -14.00 5.36
C PRO A 88 17.99 -14.35 3.92
N SER A 89 17.86 -15.65 3.62
CA SER A 89 17.58 -16.12 2.26
C SER A 89 16.20 -15.71 1.74
N LYS A 90 15.27 -15.36 2.63
CA LYS A 90 13.94 -14.86 2.31
C LYS A 90 13.58 -13.69 3.23
N THR A 91 12.86 -12.73 2.66
CA THR A 91 12.25 -11.63 3.40
C THR A 91 10.75 -11.85 3.50
N HIS A 92 10.24 -11.95 4.72
CA HIS A 92 8.84 -12.23 5.04
C HIS A 92 8.19 -10.98 5.67
N LEU A 93 7.50 -10.22 4.82
CA LEU A 93 6.69 -9.08 5.24
C LEU A 93 5.44 -9.53 6.02
N LEU A 94 4.93 -8.64 6.87
CA LEU A 94 3.58 -8.75 7.41
C LEU A 94 2.55 -8.69 6.27
N ASN A 95 1.44 -9.40 6.43
CA ASN A 95 0.28 -9.24 5.55
C ASN A 95 -0.39 -7.87 5.81
N LEU A 96 -1.22 -7.39 4.88
CA LEU A 96 -1.91 -6.10 5.04
C LEU A 96 -2.70 -6.00 6.36
N PRO A 97 -3.50 -6.99 6.80
CA PRO A 97 -4.17 -6.95 8.10
C PRO A 97 -3.26 -6.67 9.29
N ASP A 98 -2.05 -7.23 9.32
CA ASP A 98 -1.09 -7.06 10.40
C ASP A 98 -0.27 -5.78 10.23
N LEU A 99 0.00 -5.34 9.00
CA LEU A 99 0.53 -4.01 8.69
C LEU A 99 -0.40 -2.90 9.19
N LEU A 100 -1.70 -3.00 8.91
CA LEU A 100 -2.71 -2.02 9.35
C LEU A 100 -2.80 -1.93 10.88
N LYS A 101 -2.72 -3.07 11.58
CA LYS A 101 -2.65 -3.07 13.05
C LYS A 101 -1.37 -2.42 13.55
N ALA A 102 -0.25 -2.59 12.85
CA ALA A 102 1.03 -2.05 13.25
C ALA A 102 1.10 -0.53 13.07
N VAL A 103 0.60 0.02 11.96
CA VAL A 103 0.62 1.48 11.71
C VAL A 103 -0.23 2.25 12.72
N CYS A 104 -1.28 1.63 13.29
CA CYS A 104 -2.11 2.25 14.33
C CYS A 104 -1.46 2.32 15.71
N LYS A 105 -0.30 1.71 15.94
CA LYS A 105 0.38 1.78 17.24
C LYS A 105 1.06 3.14 17.42
N ALA A 106 1.10 3.62 18.67
CA ALA A 106 1.93 4.75 19.05
C ALA A 106 3.39 4.52 18.62
N HIS A 107 4.02 5.54 18.04
CA HIS A 107 5.40 5.49 17.53
C HIS A 107 5.63 4.41 16.46
N SER A 108 4.63 4.15 15.62
CA SER A 108 4.70 3.16 14.55
C SER A 108 5.56 3.57 13.36
N ALA A 109 5.76 4.87 13.14
CA ALA A 109 6.67 5.34 12.09
C ALA A 109 8.07 4.76 12.35
N GLY A 110 8.80 4.40 11.29
CA GLY A 110 10.12 3.79 11.42
C GLY A 110 11.16 4.67 12.14
N ASP A 111 10.95 6.00 12.19
CA ASP A 111 11.71 6.95 13.01
C ASP A 111 11.06 7.28 14.36
N ARG A 112 9.89 6.71 14.64
CA ARG A 112 9.09 6.89 15.86
C ARG A 112 8.54 8.31 16.06
N SER A 113 8.50 9.12 15.01
CA SER A 113 8.05 10.52 15.03
C SER A 113 6.58 10.71 15.41
N ASN A 114 5.72 9.72 15.14
CA ASN A 114 4.28 9.83 15.38
C ASN A 114 3.84 9.34 16.77
N ALA A 115 3.42 10.26 17.65
CA ALA A 115 3.02 9.89 19.02
C ALA A 115 1.78 8.97 19.09
N ALA A 116 0.77 9.21 18.25
CA ALA A 116 -0.53 8.53 18.35
C ALA A 116 -0.66 7.25 17.50
N GLY A 117 0.20 7.07 16.49
CA GLY A 117 -0.06 6.11 15.41
C GLY A 117 -0.84 6.75 14.25
N VAL A 118 -1.18 5.96 13.24
CA VAL A 118 -2.07 6.37 12.14
C VAL A 118 -3.52 6.13 12.52
N ALA A 119 -4.38 7.13 12.34
CA ALA A 119 -5.79 7.09 12.72
C ALA A 119 -6.62 6.21 11.76
N ILE A 120 -6.90 4.99 12.19
CA ILE A 120 -7.81 4.06 11.51
C ILE A 120 -8.81 3.55 12.54
N SER A 121 -10.09 3.83 12.31
CA SER A 121 -11.17 3.36 13.18
C SER A 121 -11.31 1.83 13.12
N GLY A 122 -11.94 1.25 14.14
CA GLY A 122 -12.22 -0.19 14.15
C GLY A 122 -13.06 -0.65 12.95
N ALA A 123 -14.00 0.19 12.50
CA ALA A 123 -14.84 -0.08 11.34
C ALA A 123 -14.03 -0.06 10.02
N GLU A 124 -13.20 0.98 9.82
CA GLU A 124 -12.31 1.04 8.66
C GLU A 124 -11.32 -0.14 8.65
N LEU A 125 -10.75 -0.47 9.79
CA LEU A 125 -9.83 -1.61 9.90
C LEU A 125 -10.51 -2.94 9.56
N ALA A 126 -11.75 -3.16 10.01
CA ALA A 126 -12.52 -4.35 9.67
C ALA A 126 -12.83 -4.40 8.17
N TRP A 127 -13.21 -3.26 7.59
CA TRP A 127 -13.51 -3.15 6.17
C TRP A 127 -12.27 -3.40 5.29
N LEU A 128 -11.15 -2.75 5.59
CA LEU A 128 -9.89 -2.94 4.86
C LEU A 128 -9.37 -4.38 4.92
N LYS A 129 -9.58 -5.07 6.05
CA LYS A 129 -9.26 -6.51 6.18
C LYS A 129 -10.14 -7.37 5.29
N ARG A 130 -11.44 -7.07 5.20
CA ARG A 130 -12.36 -7.77 4.31
C ARG A 130 -11.94 -7.59 2.85
N ILE A 131 -11.71 -6.34 2.45
CA ILE A 131 -11.22 -6.00 1.10
C ILE A 131 -9.89 -6.70 0.80
N HIS A 132 -8.95 -6.78 1.74
CA HIS A 132 -7.72 -7.56 1.53
C HIS A 132 -8.00 -9.02 1.17
N GLY A 133 -8.91 -9.68 1.91
CA GLY A 133 -9.28 -11.07 1.67
C GLY A 133 -9.95 -11.26 0.31
N GLU A 134 -10.90 -10.38 -0.03
CA GLU A 134 -11.61 -10.40 -1.31
C GLU A 134 -10.66 -10.09 -2.47
N VAL A 135 -9.88 -9.00 -2.40
CA VAL A 135 -8.97 -8.61 -3.48
C VAL A 135 -7.86 -9.62 -3.69
N ARG A 136 -7.21 -10.10 -2.63
CA ARG A 136 -6.08 -11.03 -2.78
C ARG A 136 -6.54 -12.39 -3.27
N ASN A 137 -7.56 -12.98 -2.65
CA ASN A 137 -7.99 -14.33 -2.98
C ASN A 137 -8.73 -14.35 -4.31
N GLN A 138 -9.51 -13.31 -4.61
CA GLN A 138 -10.30 -13.29 -5.82
C GLN A 138 -9.49 -12.67 -6.98
N PHE A 139 -8.87 -11.49 -6.84
CA PHE A 139 -8.14 -10.82 -7.96
C PHE A 139 -6.76 -11.33 -8.32
N ILE A 140 -6.04 -11.93 -7.38
CA ILE A 140 -4.64 -12.31 -7.60
C ILE A 140 -4.46 -13.83 -7.60
N HIS A 141 -5.13 -14.54 -6.69
CA HIS A 141 -4.97 -15.98 -6.49
C HIS A 141 -6.25 -16.78 -6.75
N PHE A 142 -6.90 -16.55 -7.90
CA PHE A 142 -8.13 -17.28 -8.28
C PHE A 142 -7.85 -18.67 -8.85
N GLU A 143 -8.71 -19.62 -8.49
CA GLU A 143 -8.87 -20.89 -9.19
C GLU A 143 -9.77 -20.70 -10.44
N PRO A 144 -9.80 -21.63 -11.41
CA PRO A 144 -10.68 -21.52 -12.58
C PRO A 144 -12.17 -21.46 -12.17
N MET A 145 -12.74 -20.24 -12.11
CA MET A 145 -14.14 -20.00 -11.73
C MET A 145 -14.70 -18.69 -12.30
N GLY A 146 -16.03 -18.57 -12.30
CA GLY A 146 -16.77 -17.32 -12.53
C GLY A 146 -17.12 -16.65 -11.19
N TRP A 147 -17.19 -15.32 -11.18
CA TRP A 147 -17.27 -14.52 -9.96
C TRP A 147 -17.72 -13.11 -10.30
N SER A 148 -18.48 -12.52 -9.37
CA SER A 148 -18.97 -11.16 -9.44
C SER A 148 -18.42 -10.39 -8.26
N ILE A 149 -18.19 -9.09 -8.45
CA ILE A 149 -17.75 -8.20 -7.40
C ILE A 149 -18.76 -7.07 -7.19
N GLU A 150 -19.02 -6.78 -5.92
CA GLU A 150 -19.71 -5.59 -5.46
C GLU A 150 -18.74 -4.39 -5.48
N VAL A 151 -19.03 -3.35 -6.26
CA VAL A 151 -18.13 -2.19 -6.46
C VAL A 151 -18.69 -0.87 -5.93
N SER A 152 -19.93 -0.84 -5.42
CA SER A 152 -20.55 0.41 -4.94
C SER A 152 -19.84 0.99 -3.71
N GLY A 153 -19.13 0.17 -2.94
CA GLY A 153 -18.29 0.63 -1.83
C GLY A 153 -16.89 1.13 -2.22
N VAL A 154 -16.46 0.95 -3.47
CA VAL A 154 -15.11 1.35 -3.92
C VAL A 154 -14.85 2.86 -3.82
N PRO A 155 -15.80 3.76 -4.12
CA PRO A 155 -15.58 5.21 -3.97
C PRO A 155 -15.26 5.60 -2.52
N ASP A 156 -15.99 5.06 -1.56
CA ASP A 156 -15.74 5.31 -0.13
C ASP A 156 -14.42 4.67 0.32
N LEU A 157 -14.05 3.51 -0.25
CA LEU A 157 -12.79 2.85 0.04
C LEU A 157 -11.62 3.71 -0.43
N ALA A 158 -11.71 4.27 -1.64
CA ALA A 158 -10.72 5.18 -2.19
C ALA A 158 -10.52 6.40 -1.29
N ARG A 159 -11.61 6.98 -0.75
CA ARG A 159 -11.54 8.11 0.20
C ARG A 159 -10.88 7.72 1.52
N VAL A 160 -11.19 6.55 2.08
CA VAL A 160 -10.53 6.05 3.29
C VAL A 160 -9.03 5.85 3.07
N ILE A 161 -8.65 5.25 1.94
CA ILE A 161 -7.23 5.05 1.57
C ILE A 161 -6.55 6.40 1.37
N ALA A 162 -7.16 7.34 0.63
CA ALA A 162 -6.62 8.67 0.40
C ALA A 162 -6.36 9.41 1.73
N ARG A 163 -7.32 9.35 2.67
CA ARG A 163 -7.18 9.92 4.01
C ARG A 163 -6.01 9.32 4.78
N ILE A 164 -5.90 7.99 4.82
CA ILE A 164 -4.82 7.28 5.52
C ILE A 164 -3.45 7.64 4.93
N LEU A 165 -3.32 7.65 3.61
CA LEU A 165 -2.07 8.00 2.93
C LEU A 165 -1.71 9.47 3.10
N THR A 166 -2.70 10.36 3.13
CA THR A 166 -2.49 11.79 3.43
C THR A 166 -1.93 11.97 4.83
N GLU A 167 -2.48 11.28 5.83
CA GLU A 167 -1.95 11.30 7.20
C GLU A 167 -0.51 10.75 7.27
N MET A 168 -0.22 9.64 6.59
CA MET A 168 1.16 9.12 6.50
C MET A 168 2.12 10.09 5.80
N LEU A 169 1.64 10.83 4.81
CA LEU A 169 2.40 11.87 4.12
C LEU A 169 2.69 13.07 5.03
N GLU A 170 1.75 13.45 5.89
CA GLU A 170 1.91 14.52 6.88
C GLU A 170 2.86 14.12 8.02
N ILE A 171 2.83 12.87 8.47
CA ILE A 171 3.83 12.31 9.39
C ILE A 171 5.24 12.39 8.77
N GLY A 172 5.35 12.22 7.45
CA GLY A 172 6.55 12.51 6.67
C GLY A 172 7.54 11.34 6.54
N TRP A 173 7.48 10.34 7.42
CA TRP A 173 8.43 9.22 7.39
C TRP A 173 8.22 8.27 6.20
N ALA A 174 6.96 7.92 5.90
CA ALA A 174 6.64 6.92 4.88
C ALA A 174 7.21 7.30 3.51
N PHE A 175 7.05 8.56 3.11
CA PHE A 175 7.45 9.05 1.79
C PHE A 175 8.72 9.91 1.81
N ARG A 176 9.62 9.63 2.76
CA ARG A 176 10.89 10.37 2.91
C ARG A 176 11.80 10.28 1.69
N HIS A 177 11.69 9.19 0.91
CA HIS A 177 12.46 8.97 -0.30
C HIS A 177 11.85 9.61 -1.56
N LEU A 178 10.57 10.03 -1.50
CA LEU A 178 10.04 10.94 -2.51
C LEU A 178 10.66 12.32 -2.32
N GLY A 179 11.28 12.85 -3.37
CA GLY A 179 11.69 14.26 -3.41
C GLY A 179 10.47 15.19 -3.30
N ASP A 180 10.72 16.49 -3.09
CA ASP A 180 9.65 17.48 -2.88
C ASP A 180 8.59 17.49 -3.98
N GLN A 181 9.03 17.40 -5.24
CA GLN A 181 8.13 17.32 -6.39
C GLN A 181 7.27 16.05 -6.35
N GLY A 182 7.84 14.91 -5.96
CA GLY A 182 7.13 13.63 -5.83
C GLY A 182 6.09 13.66 -4.71
N ARG A 183 6.45 14.22 -3.54
CA ARG A 183 5.50 14.43 -2.44
C ARG A 183 4.37 15.38 -2.81
N ALA A 184 4.68 16.48 -3.51
CA ALA A 184 3.67 17.41 -3.99
C ALA A 184 2.74 16.78 -5.03
N ALA A 185 3.27 15.91 -5.90
CA ALA A 185 2.46 15.16 -6.85
C ALA A 185 1.55 14.16 -6.14
N LEU A 186 2.10 13.33 -5.24
CA LEU A 186 1.31 12.39 -4.45
C LEU A 186 0.19 13.09 -3.67
N ARG A 187 0.47 14.25 -3.06
CA ARG A 187 -0.57 15.03 -2.38
C ARG A 187 -1.72 15.40 -3.30
N ARG A 188 -1.42 15.94 -4.49
CA ARG A 188 -2.45 16.29 -5.49
C ARG A 188 -3.24 15.06 -5.93
N ASP A 189 -2.56 13.95 -6.18
CA ASP A 189 -3.20 12.71 -6.60
C ASP A 189 -4.15 12.18 -5.48
N LEU A 190 -3.79 12.32 -4.20
CA LEU A 190 -4.65 11.96 -3.06
C LEU A 190 -5.85 12.91 -2.88
N GLU A 191 -5.63 14.21 -3.09
CA GLU A 191 -6.72 15.22 -3.11
C GLU A 191 -7.70 14.92 -4.25
N GLU A 192 -7.20 14.62 -5.44
CA GLU A 192 -8.00 14.20 -6.60
C GLU A 192 -8.78 12.93 -6.29
N LEU A 193 -8.13 11.89 -5.76
CA LEU A 193 -8.76 10.62 -5.39
C LEU A 193 -9.90 10.80 -4.38
N THR A 194 -9.77 11.78 -3.49
CA THR A 194 -10.79 12.12 -2.48
C THR A 194 -12.00 12.82 -3.10
N ALA A 195 -11.74 13.78 -4.00
CA ALA A 195 -12.77 14.60 -4.64
C ALA A 195 -13.46 13.91 -5.83
N LEU A 196 -12.90 12.81 -6.31
CA LEU A 196 -13.33 12.14 -7.53
C LEU A 196 -14.78 11.62 -7.44
N GLU A 197 -15.53 11.86 -8.50
CA GLU A 197 -16.80 11.17 -8.76
C GLU A 197 -16.54 9.89 -9.54
N TRP A 198 -16.84 8.77 -8.91
CA TRP A 198 -16.65 7.46 -9.51
C TRP A 198 -17.89 7.13 -10.35
N PRO A 199 -17.75 6.85 -11.66
CA PRO A 199 -18.89 6.47 -12.47
C PRO A 199 -19.43 5.13 -11.95
N MET A 200 -20.75 4.98 -11.90
CA MET A 200 -21.35 3.70 -11.50
C MET A 200 -21.45 2.79 -12.73
N PRO A 201 -21.27 1.46 -12.57
CA PRO A 201 -21.52 0.52 -13.65
C PRO A 201 -22.95 0.70 -14.18
N GLY A 202 -23.10 0.72 -15.51
CA GLY A 202 -24.43 0.72 -16.13
C GLY A 202 -25.21 -0.56 -15.77
N PRO A 203 -26.55 -0.54 -15.85
CA PRO A 203 -27.40 -1.68 -15.49
C PRO A 203 -27.15 -2.96 -16.33
N GLU A 204 -26.42 -2.85 -17.45
CA GLU A 204 -26.10 -3.96 -18.35
C GLU A 204 -24.78 -4.69 -17.99
N ALA A 205 -24.04 -4.22 -16.97
CA ALA A 205 -22.73 -4.76 -16.59
C ALA A 205 -22.77 -5.94 -15.59
N ALA A 206 -23.95 -6.52 -15.33
CA ALA A 206 -24.18 -7.59 -14.34
C ALA A 206 -24.35 -8.98 -14.99
#